data_AF-A0A1C7E9L2-F1
#
_entry.id   AF-A0A1C7E9L2-F1
#
_cell.length_a   1.000
_cell.length_b   1.000
_cell.length_c   1.000
_cell.angle_alpha   90.00
_cell.angle_beta   90.00
_cell.angle_gamma   90.00
#
_symmetry.space_group_name_H-M   'P 1'
#
loop_
_entity.id
_entity.type
_entity.pdbx_description
1 polymer ?
#
loop_
_entity_poly.entity_id
_entity_poly.type
_entity_poly.pdbx_seq_one_letter_code
_entity_poly.pdbx_strand_id
1 'polypeptide(L)'
;MILYWLTGVILLIDITLLLVNDFFPGTLAALGIPLWTLFAALALVAFTNLLAYNKELEKRFRIFSTGFLAGYPLFLLILLPALGGKSASGISLASPFLWAILLFFVWSNWRQHVKESKEFDEQT
;
A
#
# COMPACT_ATOMS: atom_id res chain seq x y z
N MET A 1 17.19 -2.33 -9.09
CA MET A 1 16.97 -1.00 -8.48
C MET A 1 15.89 -0.20 -9.20
N ILE A 2 15.97 0.06 -10.52
CA ILE A 2 14.91 0.76 -11.29
C ILE A 2 13.53 0.11 -11.13
N LEU A 3 13.46 -1.23 -11.19
CA LEU A 3 12.19 -1.96 -11.14
C LEU A 3 11.40 -1.70 -9.85
N TYR A 4 12.07 -1.64 -8.70
CA TYR A 4 11.44 -1.38 -7.39
C TYR A 4 10.87 0.04 -7.26
N TRP A 5 11.53 1.02 -7.87
CA TRP A 5 11.00 2.38 -7.93
C TRP A 5 9.76 2.45 -8.82
N LEU A 6 9.82 1.75 -9.97
CA LEU A 6 8.72 1.71 -10.93
C LEU A 6 7.49 1.02 -10.33
N THR A 7 7.66 -0.11 -9.65
CA THR A 7 6.57 -0.78 -8.92
C THR A 7 6.00 0.08 -7.80
N GLY A 8 6.85 0.82 -7.07
CA GLY A 8 6.40 1.77 -6.05
C GLY A 8 5.56 2.92 -6.62
N VAL A 9 5.98 3.51 -7.74
CA VAL A 9 5.22 4.58 -8.42
C VAL A 9 3.88 4.08 -8.94
N ILE A 10 3.86 2.90 -9.58
CA ILE A 10 2.62 2.27 -10.05
C ILE A 10 1.66 2.05 -8.87
N LEU A 11 2.15 1.48 -7.77
CA LEU A 11 1.34 1.24 -6.57
C LEU A 11 0.71 2.53 -6.02
N LEU A 12 1.47 3.62 -5.97
CA LEU A 12 0.96 4.90 -5.51
C LEU A 12 -0.15 5.43 -6.41
N ILE A 13 0.05 5.37 -7.73
CA ILE A 13 -0.94 5.82 -8.70
C ILE A 13 -2.21 4.96 -8.57
N ASP A 14 -2.08 3.64 -8.55
CA ASP A 14 -3.20 2.71 -8.43
C ASP A 14 -4.00 2.94 -7.15
N ILE A 15 -3.32 3.01 -6.00
CA ILE A 15 -3.95 3.25 -4.70
C ILE A 15 -4.69 4.59 -4.71
N THR A 16 -4.06 5.65 -5.22
CA THR A 16 -4.69 6.98 -5.29
C THR A 16 -5.94 6.95 -6.15
N LEU A 17 -5.85 6.36 -7.35
CA LEU A 17 -6.99 6.25 -8.26
C LEU A 17 -8.12 5.43 -7.67
N LEU A 18 -7.81 4.33 -6.96
CA LEU A 18 -8.80 3.51 -6.28
C LEU A 18 -9.49 4.28 -5.15
N LEU A 19 -8.74 4.96 -4.27
CA LEU A 19 -9.32 5.74 -3.18
C LEU A 19 -10.10 6.94 -3.70
N VAL A 20 -9.61 7.65 -4.71
CA VAL A 20 -10.33 8.77 -5.33
C VAL A 20 -11.65 8.27 -5.91
N ASN A 21 -11.65 7.14 -6.61
CA ASN A 21 -12.88 6.57 -7.15
C ASN A 21 -13.83 6.06 -6.06
N ASP A 22 -13.31 5.60 -4.92
CA ASP A 22 -14.13 5.20 -3.77
C ASP A 22 -14.80 6.40 -3.10
N PHE A 23 -14.09 7.51 -2.92
CA PHE A 23 -14.61 8.73 -2.28
C PHE A 23 -15.40 9.62 -3.23
N PHE A 24 -15.13 9.54 -4.53
CA PHE A 24 -15.80 10.24 -5.62
C PHE A 24 -16.17 9.24 -6.72
N PRO A 25 -17.28 8.49 -6.56
CA PRO A 25 -17.70 7.47 -7.51
C PRO A 25 -17.90 8.04 -8.92
N GLY A 26 -17.39 7.33 -9.92
CA GLY A 26 -17.50 7.72 -11.34
C GLY A 26 -16.28 8.47 -11.88
N THR A 27 -15.30 8.83 -11.04
CA THR A 27 -14.08 9.51 -11.49
C THR A 27 -13.29 8.67 -12.51
N LEU A 28 -13.13 7.36 -12.28
CA LEU A 28 -12.44 6.49 -13.25
C LEU A 28 -13.19 6.36 -14.57
N ALA A 29 -14.51 6.25 -14.51
CA ALA A 29 -15.36 6.18 -15.70
C ALA A 29 -15.26 7.48 -16.52
N ALA A 30 -15.22 8.64 -15.87
CA ALA A 30 -15.03 9.93 -16.52
C ALA A 30 -13.67 10.07 -17.21
N LEU A 31 -12.64 9.40 -16.69
CA LEU A 31 -11.31 9.31 -17.31
C LEU A 31 -11.22 8.21 -18.39
N GLY A 32 -12.28 7.45 -18.63
CA GLY A 32 -12.28 6.31 -19.54
C GLY A 32 -11.43 5.13 -19.07
N ILE A 33 -11.10 5.07 -17.77
CA ILE A 33 -10.26 4.02 -17.18
C ILE A 33 -11.17 2.93 -16.60
N PRO A 34 -11.14 1.69 -17.13
CA PRO A 34 -11.90 0.60 -16.55
C PRO A 34 -11.35 0.20 -15.18
N LEU A 35 -12.19 0.00 -14.17
CA LEU A 35 -11.74 -0.33 -12.81
C LEU A 35 -10.85 -1.60 -12.75
N TRP A 36 -11.11 -2.58 -13.61
CA TRP A 36 -10.34 -3.83 -13.65
C TRP A 36 -8.86 -3.62 -14.04
N THR A 37 -8.51 -2.53 -14.74
CA THR A 37 -7.11 -2.28 -15.12
C THR A 37 -6.25 -1.96 -13.92
N LEU A 38 -6.80 -1.30 -12.90
CA LEU A 38 -6.09 -1.02 -11.65
C LEU A 38 -5.84 -2.31 -10.87
N PHE A 39 -6.81 -3.22 -10.81
CA PHE A 39 -6.60 -4.54 -10.20
C PHE A 39 -5.58 -5.38 -10.98
N ALA A 40 -5.59 -5.31 -12.31
CA ALA A 40 -4.58 -5.98 -13.14
C ALA A 40 -3.17 -5.41 -12.90
N ALA A 41 -3.05 -4.09 -12.76
CA ALA A 41 -1.79 -3.43 -12.45
C ALA A 41 -1.27 -3.82 -11.05
N LEU A 42 -2.14 -3.85 -10.03
CA LEU A 42 -1.79 -4.36 -8.70
C LEU A 42 -1.32 -5.82 -8.74
N ALA A 43 -2.02 -6.68 -9.49
CA ALA A 43 -1.62 -8.08 -9.65
C ALA A 43 -0.26 -8.21 -10.35
N LEU A 44 0.00 -7.39 -11.37
CA LEU A 44 1.29 -7.36 -12.05
C LEU A 44 2.41 -6.90 -11.13
N VAL A 45 2.17 -5.87 -10.30
CA VAL A 45 3.15 -5.41 -9.30
C VAL A 45 3.43 -6.51 -8.28
N ALA A 46 2.40 -7.18 -7.76
CA ALA A 46 2.58 -8.29 -6.82
C ALA A 46 3.38 -9.44 -7.44
N PHE A 47 3.06 -9.81 -8.68
CA PHE A 47 3.74 -10.88 -9.41
C PHE A 47 5.20 -10.54 -9.72
N THR A 48 5.47 -9.31 -10.18
CA THR A 48 6.84 -8.87 -10.47
C THR A 48 7.69 -8.78 -9.19
N ASN A 49 7.14 -8.30 -8.08
CA ASN A 49 7.84 -8.30 -6.79
C ASN A 49 8.13 -9.73 -6.29
N LEU A 50 7.22 -10.68 -6.51
CA LEU A 50 7.43 -12.09 -6.14
C LEU A 50 8.56 -12.73 -6.96
N LEU A 51 8.58 -12.50 -8.27
CA LEU A 51 9.62 -13.04 -9.16
C LEU A 51 10.98 -12.38 -8.96
N ALA A 52 11.00 -11.06 -8.72
CA ALA A 52 12.23 -10.28 -8.55
C ALA A 52 12.69 -10.21 -7.09
N TYR A 53 12.14 -11.04 -6.20
CA TYR A 53 12.40 -10.99 -4.77
C TYR A 53 13.92 -11.09 -4.48
N ASN A 54 14.44 -10.09 -3.77
CA ASN A 54 15.84 -10.02 -3.38
C ASN A 54 15.94 -9.47 -1.95
N LYS A 55 16.41 -10.30 -1.02
CA LYS A 55 16.48 -10.03 0.42
C LYS A 55 17.34 -8.79 0.76
N GLU A 56 18.43 -8.56 0.02
CA GLU A 56 19.32 -7.40 0.22
C GLU A 56 18.65 -6.08 -0.20
N LEU A 57 17.94 -6.10 -1.33
CA LEU A 57 17.18 -4.93 -1.80
C LEU A 57 15.95 -4.69 -0.93
N GLU A 58 15.25 -5.74 -0.51
CA GLU A 58 14.14 -5.63 0.42
C GLU A 58 14.58 -4.94 1.72
N LYS A 59 15.68 -5.38 2.35
CA LYS A 59 16.16 -4.81 3.61
C LYS A 59 16.50 -3.32 3.50
N ARG A 60 17.10 -2.90 2.38
CA ARG A 60 17.42 -1.49 2.10
C ARG A 60 16.19 -0.62 1.88
N PHE A 61 15.16 -1.16 1.24
CA PHE A 61 13.95 -0.41 0.91
C PHE A 61 12.83 -0.58 1.93
N ARG A 62 12.90 -1.56 2.85
CA ARG A 62 11.82 -1.93 3.77
C ARG A 62 11.29 -0.76 4.59
N ILE A 63 12.18 0.05 5.15
CA ILE A 63 11.77 1.18 6.01
C ILE A 63 11.04 2.24 5.17
N PHE A 64 11.55 2.53 3.98
CA PHE A 64 10.96 3.52 3.08
C PHE A 64 9.65 3.01 2.48
N SER A 65 9.60 1.75 2.06
CA SER A 65 8.41 1.12 1.48
C SER A 65 7.31 0.93 2.52
N THR A 66 7.61 0.39 3.70
CA THR A 66 6.59 0.10 4.73
C THR A 66 6.01 1.39 5.30
N GLY A 67 6.84 2.38 5.61
CA GLY A 67 6.36 3.67 6.15
C GLY A 67 5.57 4.47 5.13
N PHE A 68 6.08 4.58 3.90
CA PHE A 68 5.44 5.39 2.86
C PHE A 68 4.18 4.73 2.30
N LEU A 69 4.19 3.42 2.02
CA LEU A 69 3.00 2.72 1.53
C LEU A 69 1.89 2.58 2.59
N ALA A 70 2.19 2.65 3.89
CA ALA A 70 1.15 2.68 4.93
C ALA A 70 0.68 4.11 5.24
N GLY A 71 1.61 5.07 5.32
CA GLY A 71 1.32 6.45 5.67
C GLY A 71 0.58 7.21 4.56
N TYR A 72 0.91 6.95 3.30
CA TYR A 72 0.30 7.65 2.17
C TYR A 72 -1.21 7.36 1.99
N PRO A 73 -1.68 6.09 2.01
CA PRO A 73 -3.12 5.82 2.00
C PRO A 73 -3.84 6.41 3.20
N LEU A 74 -3.23 6.38 4.39
CA LEU A 74 -3.79 7.02 5.59
C LEU A 74 -3.97 8.53 5.42
N PHE A 75 -2.99 9.19 4.82
CA PHE A 75 -3.09 10.61 4.48
C PHE A 75 -4.25 10.87 3.51
N LEU A 76 -4.42 10.05 2.46
CA LEU A 76 -5.55 10.17 1.54
C LEU A 76 -6.90 9.93 2.22
N LEU A 77 -6.98 8.99 3.17
CA LEU A 77 -8.19 8.72 3.95
C LEU A 77 -8.61 9.88 4.85
N ILE A 78 -7.71 10.81 5.15
CA ILE A 78 -8.02 12.07 5.85
C ILE A 78 -8.35 13.16 4.83
N LEU A 79 -7.55 13.27 3.77
CA LEU A 79 -7.65 14.34 2.77
C LEU A 79 -8.94 14.25 1.93
N LEU A 80 -9.28 13.07 1.41
CA LEU A 80 -10.43 12.90 0.52
C LEU A 80 -11.78 13.23 1.19
N PRO A 81 -12.06 12.82 2.44
CA PRO A 81 -13.26 13.27 3.12
C PRO A 81 -13.22 14.76 3.50
N ALA A 82 -12.04 15.34 3.79
CA ALA A 82 -11.91 16.78 3.99
C ALA A 82 -12.25 17.59 2.72
N LEU A 83 -12.05 17.01 1.54
CA LEU A 83 -12.46 17.56 0.23
C LEU A 83 -13.95 17.32 -0.08
N GLY A 84 -14.73 16.77 0.86
CA GLY A 84 -16.16 16.50 0.69
C GLY A 84 -16.49 15.12 0.11
N GLY A 85 -15.48 14.27 -0.10
CA GLY A 85 -15.67 12.90 -0.56
C GLY A 85 -16.37 12.04 0.49
N LYS A 86 -17.14 11.05 0.03
CA LYS A 86 -17.78 10.05 0.89
C LYS A 86 -17.43 8.67 0.37
N SER A 87 -16.77 7.86 1.18
CA SER A 87 -16.42 6.49 0.80
C SER A 87 -17.68 5.69 0.45
N ALA A 88 -17.73 5.16 -0.77
CA ALA A 88 -18.82 4.33 -1.25
C ALA A 88 -18.74 2.89 -0.71
N SER A 89 -17.53 2.36 -0.52
CA SER A 89 -17.30 1.02 0.04
C SER A 89 -17.32 0.97 1.57
N GLY A 90 -17.35 2.13 2.24
CA GLY A 90 -17.26 2.24 3.70
C GLY A 90 -15.83 2.11 4.25
N ILE A 91 -14.81 2.10 3.38
CA ILE A 91 -13.40 2.20 3.77
C ILE A 91 -13.11 3.65 4.17
N SER A 92 -13.20 3.91 5.46
CA SER A 92 -12.93 5.22 6.08
C SER A 92 -12.24 5.05 7.43
N LEU A 93 -11.77 6.14 8.02
CA LEU A 93 -11.17 6.12 9.37
C LEU A 93 -12.13 5.62 10.46
N ALA A 94 -13.44 5.62 10.20
CA ALA A 94 -14.45 5.06 11.10
C ALA A 94 -14.61 3.54 10.94
N SER A 95 -14.00 2.93 9.91
CA SER A 95 -14.16 1.51 9.64
C SER A 95 -13.29 0.67 10.57
N PRO A 96 -13.88 -0.24 11.38
CA PRO A 96 -13.11 -1.12 12.27
C PRO A 96 -12.24 -2.10 11.48
N PHE A 97 -12.65 -2.47 10.26
CA PHE A 97 -11.88 -3.35 9.37
C PHE A 97 -10.55 -2.73 8.97
N LEU A 98 -10.53 -1.43 8.70
CA LEU A 98 -9.32 -0.69 8.33
C LEU A 98 -8.27 -0.76 9.45
N TRP A 99 -8.70 -0.52 10.69
CA TRP A 99 -7.83 -0.58 11.85
C TRP A 99 -7.35 -2.01 12.14
N ALA A 100 -8.19 -3.02 11.95
CA ALA A 100 -7.79 -4.42 12.10
C ALA A 100 -6.65 -4.80 11.14
N ILE A 101 -6.75 -4.39 9.87
CA ILE A 101 -5.72 -4.64 8.85
C ILE A 101 -4.42 -3.89 9.20
N LEU A 102 -4.53 -2.62 9.60
CA LEU A 102 -3.35 -1.84 10.01
C LEU A 102 -2.65 -2.44 11.23
N LEU A 103 -3.40 -2.81 12.27
CA LEU A 103 -2.85 -3.45 13.45
C LEU A 103 -2.15 -4.77 13.11
N PHE A 104 -2.76 -5.59 12.25
CA PHE A 104 -2.14 -6.82 11.77
C PHE A 104 -0.84 -6.55 10.99
N PHE A 105 -0.84 -5.52 10.15
CA PHE A 105 0.34 -5.13 9.37
C PHE A 105 1.48 -4.61 10.28
N VAL A 106 1.17 -3.77 11.27
CA VAL A 106 2.14 -3.30 12.25
C VAL A 106 2.68 -4.46 13.09
N TRP A 107 1.79 -5.35 13.55
CA TRP A 107 2.17 -6.52 14.34
C TRP A 107 3.08 -7.49 13.58
N SER A 108 2.76 -7.78 12.31
CA SER A 108 3.58 -8.67 11.47
C SER A 108 4.96 -8.08 11.19
N ASN A 109 5.03 -6.78 10.86
CA ASN A 109 6.31 -6.08 10.70
C ASN A 109 7.11 -6.10 12.01
N TRP A 110 6.50 -5.75 13.14
CA TRP A 110 7.17 -5.77 14.46
C TRP A 110 7.76 -7.16 14.78
N ARG A 111 6.97 -8.23 14.58
CA ARG A 111 7.43 -9.61 14.78
C ARG A 111 8.63 -9.97 13.90
N GLN A 112 8.66 -9.49 12.65
CA GLN A 112 9.78 -9.72 11.74
C GLN A 112 11.03 -8.97 12.18
N HIS A 113 10.88 -7.70 12.60
CA HIS A 113 11.98 -6.91 13.17
C HIS A 113 12.60 -7.56 14.42
N VAL A 114 11.77 -8.08 15.33
CA VAL A 114 12.24 -8.77 16.56
C VAL A 114 12.93 -10.10 16.24
N LYS A 115 12.52 -10.83 15.19
CA LYS A 115 13.22 -12.05 14.76
C LYS A 115 14.60 -11.73 14.20
N GLU A 116 14.69 -10.71 13.35
CA GLU A 116 15.95 -10.31 12.73
C GLU A 116 16.96 -9.76 13.75
N SER A 117 16.51 -9.10 14.82
CA SER A 117 17.41 -8.64 15.88
C SER A 117 18.00 -9.81 16.69
N LYS A 118 17.21 -10.86 16.94
CA LYS A 118 17.70 -12.06 17.67
C LYS A 118 18.70 -12.87 16.85
N GLU A 119 18.46 -13.01 15.54
CA GLU A 119 19.40 -13.69 14.63
C GLU A 119 20.73 -12.92 14.48
N PHE A 120 20.71 -11.60 14.65
CA PHE A 120 21.92 -10.77 14.64
C PHE A 120 22.76 -10.96 15.93
N ASP A 121 22.12 -10.97 17.10
CA ASP A 121 22.79 -11.17 18.39
C ASP A 121 23.39 -12.57 18.55
N GLU A 122 22.83 -13.61 17.91
CA GLU A 122 23.38 -14.97 17.92
C GLU A 122 24.60 -15.16 16.98
N GLN A 123 24.87 -14.22 16.07
CA GLN A 123 25.97 -14.29 15.11
C GLN A 123 27.20 -13.44 15.48
N THR A 124 27.10 -12.61 16.53
CA THR A 124 28.20 -11.81 17.12
C THR A 124 28.71 -12.41 18.41
#